data_AF-K6X4F4-F1
#
_entry.id   AF-K6X4F4-F1
#
_cell.length_a   1.000
_cell.length_b   1.000
_cell.length_c   1.000
_cell.angle_alpha   90.00
_cell.angle_beta   90.00
_cell.angle_gamma   90.00
#
_symmetry.space_group_name_H-M   'P 1'
#
loop_
_entity.id
_entity.type
_entity.pdbx_description
1 polymer ?
#
loop_
_entity_poly.entity_id
_entity_poly.type
_entity_poly.pdbx_seq_one_letter_code
_entity_poly.pdbx_strand_id
1 'polypeptide(L)'
;LGNAGNPQASEDVNVALVPLGTPLLAGPGAIAAVIVGVSSVSGDIGGYVAIAAAIITVHVIVAIVLRYSTFLIRVLGVGGITLLAKVAGLLLAAIAVQLIANSVAGFIAAGG
;
A
#
# COMPACT_ATOMS: atom_id res chain seq x y z
N LEU A 1 -52.48 3.76 3.12
CA LEU A 1 -51.60 3.93 1.95
C LEU A 1 -50.42 4.79 2.44
N GLY A 2 -49.24 4.32 2.84
CA GLY A 2 -48.48 3.13 2.45
C GLY A 2 -47.03 3.58 2.19
N ASN A 3 -46.36 4.07 3.25
CA ASN A 3 -44.92 4.27 3.45
C ASN A 3 -44.04 4.72 2.25
N ALA A 4 -43.71 6.01 2.19
CA ALA A 4 -42.55 6.49 1.45
C ALA A 4 -41.30 5.94 2.11
N GLY A 5 -40.65 4.96 1.46
CA GLY A 5 -39.39 4.39 1.89
C GLY A 5 -38.34 5.49 2.00
N ASN A 6 -38.09 5.94 3.23
CA ASN A 6 -36.91 6.68 3.59
C ASN A 6 -35.69 5.90 3.05
N PRO A 7 -34.82 6.48 2.20
CA PRO A 7 -33.57 5.85 1.89
C PRO A 7 -32.84 5.67 3.22
N GLN A 8 -32.77 4.43 3.70
CA GLN A 8 -31.92 4.03 4.80
C GLN A 8 -30.50 4.36 4.34
N ALA A 9 -30.01 5.54 4.75
CA ALA A 9 -28.61 5.85 4.76
C ALA A 9 -27.95 4.73 5.56
N SER A 10 -27.22 3.87 4.86
CA SER A 10 -26.48 2.77 5.44
C SER A 10 -25.66 3.26 6.63
N GLU A 11 -25.97 2.73 7.81
CA GLU A 11 -25.16 2.85 9.01
C GLU A 11 -23.72 2.35 8.71
N ASP A 12 -22.73 3.04 9.30
CA ASP A 12 -21.29 2.71 9.33
C ASP A 12 -20.41 2.95 8.08
N VAL A 13 -20.49 4.13 7.46
CA VAL A 13 -19.28 4.68 6.81
C VAL A 13 -18.35 5.18 7.92
N ASN A 14 -17.39 4.35 8.31
CA ASN A 14 -16.40 4.73 9.31
C ASN A 14 -15.54 5.90 8.75
N VAL A 15 -15.84 7.13 9.17
CA VAL A 15 -15.16 8.36 8.74
C VAL A 15 -13.65 8.33 9.04
N ALA A 16 -13.22 7.56 10.06
CA ALA A 16 -11.80 7.38 10.39
C ALA A 16 -11.05 6.49 9.38
N LEU A 17 -11.77 5.75 8.53
CA LEU A 17 -11.17 4.84 7.55
C LEU A 17 -10.57 5.60 6.36
N VAL A 18 -11.04 6.82 6.05
CA VAL A 18 -10.48 7.64 4.97
C VAL A 18 -9.08 8.19 5.34
N PRO A 19 -8.87 8.82 6.52
CA PRO A 19 -7.54 9.23 6.95
C PRO A 19 -6.54 8.08 7.11
N LEU A 20 -6.99 6.89 7.51
CA LEU A 20 -6.13 5.70 7.63
C LEU A 20 -5.89 5.03 6.26
N GLY A 21 -6.83 5.15 5.34
CA GLY A 21 -6.73 4.65 3.98
C GLY A 21 -5.58 5.29 3.20
N THR A 22 -5.29 6.59 3.40
CA THR A 22 -4.22 7.29 2.68
C THR A 22 -2.80 6.81 3.06
N PRO A 23 -2.44 6.68 4.36
CA PRO A 23 -1.23 6.01 4.78
C PRO A 23 -1.16 4.54 4.33
N LEU A 24 -2.30 3.83 4.34
CA LEU A 24 -2.36 2.44 3.86
C LEU A 24 -2.23 2.31 2.34
N LEU A 25 -2.62 3.34 1.58
CA LEU A 25 -2.46 3.42 0.12
C LEU A 25 -0.99 3.57 -0.27
N ALA A 26 -0.21 4.35 0.49
CA ALA A 26 1.25 4.26 0.43
C ALA A 26 1.71 2.88 0.94
N GLY A 27 1.08 2.40 2.01
CA GLY A 27 1.30 1.10 2.62
C GLY A 27 2.45 1.13 3.62
N PRO A 28 2.31 0.47 4.80
CA PRO A 28 3.37 0.42 5.81
C PRO A 28 4.67 -0.21 5.26
N GLY A 29 4.54 -1.16 4.32
CA GLY A 29 5.68 -1.78 3.64
C GLY A 29 6.45 -0.81 2.74
N ALA A 30 5.77 0.06 2.00
CA ALA A 30 6.46 1.05 1.15
C ALA A 30 7.15 2.12 1.98
N ILE A 31 6.54 2.54 3.10
CA ILE A 31 7.17 3.49 4.04
C ILE A 31 8.47 2.89 4.58
N ALA A 32 8.43 1.65 5.10
CA ALA A 32 9.63 0.97 5.60
C ALA A 32 10.70 0.79 4.51
N ALA A 33 10.29 0.41 3.28
CA ALA A 33 11.22 0.24 2.16
C ALA A 33 11.93 1.54 1.77
N VAL A 34 11.23 2.68 1.77
CA VAL A 34 11.86 3.99 1.51
C VAL A 34 12.82 4.37 2.62
N ILE A 35 12.46 4.15 3.89
CA ILE A 35 13.36 4.44 5.03
C ILE A 35 14.66 3.63 4.91
N VAL A 36 14.55 2.31 4.72
CA VAL A 36 15.72 1.43 4.56
C VAL A 36 16.51 1.79 3.31
N GLY A 37 15.82 2.03 2.19
CA GLY A 37 16.44 2.41 0.92
C GLY A 37 17.22 3.71 1.02
N VAL A 38 16.67 4.76 1.64
CA VAL A 38 17.37 6.04 1.88
C VAL A 38 18.57 5.85 2.81
N SER A 39 18.45 5.01 3.84
CA SER A 39 19.54 4.74 4.78
C SER A 39 20.72 3.97 4.14
N SER A 40 20.46 3.16 3.11
CA SER A 40 21.49 2.35 2.45
C SER A 40 22.30 3.11 1.40
N VAL A 41 21.87 4.32 0.98
CA VAL A 41 22.57 5.12 -0.04
C VAL A 41 23.78 5.89 0.53
N SER A 42 23.88 6.04 1.86
CA SER A 42 25.05 6.59 2.57
C SER A 42 25.65 7.88 1.97
N GLY A 43 24.82 8.79 1.44
CA GLY A 43 25.28 10.07 0.88
C GLY A 43 25.45 10.11 -0.65
N ASP A 44 25.26 8.99 -1.36
CA ASP A 44 25.28 9.00 -2.83
C ASP A 44 24.07 9.74 -3.42
N ILE A 45 24.35 10.84 -4.14
CA ILE A 45 23.33 11.66 -4.79
C ILE A 45 22.58 10.84 -5.86
N GLY A 46 23.25 9.92 -6.55
CA GLY A 46 22.64 9.08 -7.57
C GLY A 46 21.51 8.22 -7.01
N GLY A 47 21.76 7.53 -5.90
CA GLY A 47 20.74 6.72 -5.24
C GLY A 47 19.58 7.55 -4.68
N TYR A 48 19.80 8.76 -4.17
CA TYR A 48 18.70 9.64 -3.75
C TYR A 48 17.80 10.04 -4.93
N VAL A 49 18.41 10.39 -6.07
CA VAL A 49 17.67 10.71 -7.30
C VAL A 49 16.88 9.50 -7.79
N ALA A 50 17.46 8.30 -7.74
CA ALA A 50 16.78 7.07 -8.14
C ALA A 50 15.55 6.78 -7.26
N ILE A 51 15.68 6.91 -5.93
CA ILE A 51 14.56 6.73 -4.99
C ILE A 51 13.47 7.78 -5.25
N ALA A 52 13.84 9.06 -5.43
CA ALA A 52 12.88 10.12 -5.74
C ALA A 52 12.15 9.85 -7.06
N ALA A 53 12.86 9.43 -8.11
CA ALA A 53 12.26 9.05 -9.39
C ALA A 53 11.28 7.88 -9.25
N ALA A 54 11.63 6.86 -8.45
CA ALA A 54 10.75 5.75 -8.15
C ALA A 54 9.45 6.20 -7.45
N ILE A 55 9.55 7.08 -6.44
CA ILE A 55 8.41 7.64 -5.73
C ILE A 55 7.47 8.37 -6.70
N ILE A 56 8.00 9.27 -7.54
CA ILE A 56 7.20 10.01 -8.52
C ILE A 56 6.54 9.06 -9.52
N THR A 57 7.27 8.05 -10.00
CA THR A 57 6.74 7.05 -10.94
C THR A 57 5.55 6.30 -10.33
N VAL A 58 5.68 5.84 -9.08
CA VAL A 58 4.58 5.16 -8.36
C VAL A 58 3.38 6.09 -8.19
N HIS A 59 3.58 7.37 -7.86
CA HIS A 59 2.49 8.34 -7.75
C HIS A 59 1.72 8.52 -9.06
N VAL A 60 2.44 8.59 -10.19
CA VAL A 60 1.82 8.67 -11.52
C VAL A 60 0.99 7.41 -11.81
N ILE A 61 1.53 6.23 -11.52
CA ILE A 61 0.81 4.96 -11.70
C ILE A 61 -0.47 4.95 -10.86
N VAL A 62 -0.36 5.28 -9.57
CA VAL A 62 -1.52 5.35 -8.66
C VAL A 62 -2.55 6.35 -9.16
N ALA A 63 -2.13 7.55 -9.57
CA ALA A 63 -3.03 8.56 -10.10
C ALA A 63 -3.80 8.06 -11.34
N ILE A 64 -3.12 7.37 -12.25
CA ILE A 64 -3.75 6.75 -13.44
C ILE A 64 -4.74 5.65 -13.01
N VAL A 65 -4.34 4.75 -12.11
CA VAL A 65 -5.20 3.66 -11.62
C VAL A 65 -6.46 4.22 -10.96
N LEU A 66 -6.33 5.24 -10.12
CA LEU A 66 -7.47 5.90 -9.47
C LEU A 66 -8.34 6.63 -10.49
N ARG A 67 -7.75 7.32 -11.47
CA ARG A 67 -8.45 8.02 -12.56
C ARG A 67 -9.31 7.07 -13.38
N TYR A 68 -8.85 5.84 -13.61
CA TYR A 68 -9.57 4.80 -14.36
C TYR A 68 -10.19 3.72 -13.47
N SER A 69 -10.37 3.98 -12.17
CA SER A 69 -10.88 2.99 -11.20
C SER A 69 -12.22 2.39 -11.61
N THR A 70 -13.17 3.19 -12.12
CA THR A 70 -14.47 2.68 -12.60
C THR A 70 -14.33 1.71 -13.76
N PHE A 71 -13.39 1.97 -14.68
CA PHE A 71 -13.09 1.06 -15.77
C PHE A 71 -12.40 -0.22 -15.26
N LEU A 72 -11.44 -0.06 -14.36
CA LEU A 72 -10.73 -1.17 -13.72
C LEU A 72 -11.68 -2.13 -12.99
N ILE A 73 -12.67 -1.58 -12.27
CA ILE A 73 -13.70 -2.35 -11.57
C ILE A 73 -14.57 -3.14 -12.56
N ARG A 74 -14.91 -2.56 -13.72
CA ARG A 74 -15.68 -3.26 -14.76
C ARG A 74 -14.90 -4.41 -15.39
N VAL A 75 -13.59 -4.27 -15.57
CA VAL A 75 -12.74 -5.31 -16.17
C VAL A 75 -12.42 -6.43 -15.19
N LEU A 76 -12.05 -6.09 -13.95
CA LEU A 76 -11.66 -7.08 -12.93
C LEU A 76 -12.85 -7.74 -12.23
N GLY A 77 -13.97 -7.02 -12.11
CA GLY A 77 -15.11 -7.44 -11.32
C GLY A 77 -14.79 -7.60 -9.83
N VAL A 78 -15.81 -7.91 -9.03
CA VAL A 78 -15.68 -8.05 -7.57
C VAL A 78 -14.76 -9.23 -7.20
N GLY A 79 -14.85 -10.34 -7.94
CA GLY A 79 -14.01 -11.51 -7.72
C GLY A 79 -12.52 -11.23 -7.98
N GLY A 80 -12.20 -10.53 -9.08
CA GLY A 80 -10.82 -10.16 -9.42
C GLY A 80 -10.21 -9.19 -8.41
N ILE A 81 -10.97 -8.18 -7.96
CA ILE A 81 -10.52 -7.24 -6.92
C ILE A 81 -10.25 -7.98 -5.60
N THR A 82 -11.14 -8.90 -5.22
CA THR A 82 -10.98 -9.70 -3.98
C THR A 82 -9.74 -10.59 -4.05
N LEU A 83 -9.49 -11.23 -5.19
CA LEU A 83 -8.28 -12.02 -5.41
C LEU A 83 -7.03 -11.15 -5.34
N LEU A 84 -7.04 -10.00 -6.00
CA LEU A 84 -5.92 -9.06 -6.00
C LEU A 84 -5.59 -8.57 -4.58
N ALA A 85 -6.61 -8.23 -3.79
CA ALA A 85 -6.43 -7.83 -2.39
C ALA A 85 -5.80 -8.95 -1.55
N LYS A 86 -6.23 -10.21 -1.76
CA LYS A 86 -5.63 -11.37 -1.07
C LYS A 86 -4.17 -11.58 -1.45
N VAL A 87 -3.85 -11.49 -2.74
CA VAL A 87 -2.47 -11.65 -3.24
C VAL A 87 -1.57 -10.53 -2.70
N ALA A 88 -2.03 -9.28 -2.75
CA ALA A 88 -1.31 -8.15 -2.17
C ALA A 88 -1.03 -8.36 -0.67
N GLY A 89 -2.03 -8.85 0.09
CA GLY A 89 -1.87 -9.20 1.50
C GLY A 89 -0.88 -10.35 1.74
N LEU A 90 -0.91 -11.41 0.92
CA LEU A 90 0.03 -12.53 0.99
C LEU A 90 1.47 -12.07 0.72
N LEU A 91 1.67 -11.24 -0.31
CA LEU A 91 2.98 -10.67 -0.65
C LEU A 91 3.49 -9.77 0.49
N LEU A 92 2.63 -8.94 1.06
CA LEU A 92 2.98 -8.09 2.20
C LEU A 92 3.38 -8.93 3.43
N ALA A 93 2.67 -10.02 3.71
CA ALA A 93 3.03 -10.96 4.78
C ALA A 93 4.40 -11.62 4.53
N ALA A 94 4.67 -12.04 3.30
CA ALA A 94 5.97 -12.60 2.92
C ALA A 94 7.11 -11.59 3.11
N ILE A 95 6.91 -10.34 2.68
CA ILE A 95 7.88 -9.25 2.87
C ILE A 95 8.10 -8.98 4.36
N ALA A 96 7.04 -8.97 5.17
CA ALA A 96 7.16 -8.75 6.61
C ALA A 96 8.04 -9.84 7.27
N VAL A 97 7.81 -11.12 6.93
CA VAL A 97 8.64 -12.23 7.41
C VAL A 97 10.09 -12.08 6.94
N GLN A 98 10.32 -11.69 5.68
CA GLN A 98 11.66 -11.43 5.16
C GLN A 98 12.39 -10.33 5.93
N LEU A 99 11.72 -9.22 6.23
CA LEU A 99 12.31 -8.12 7.00
C LEU A 99 12.67 -8.55 8.43
N ILE A 100 11.81 -9.34 9.08
CA ILE A 100 12.09 -9.91 10.41
C ILE A 100 13.31 -10.83 10.33
N ALA A 101 13.35 -11.75 9.37
CA ALA A 101 14.46 -12.67 9.20
C ALA A 101 15.79 -11.94 8.98
N ASN A 102 15.80 -10.92 8.11
CA ASN A 102 16.98 -10.07 7.88
C ASN A 102 17.43 -9.35 9.15
N SER A 103 16.47 -8.84 9.94
CA SER A 103 16.77 -8.13 11.18
C SER A 103 17.37 -9.06 12.24
N VAL A 104 16.80 -10.26 12.42
CA VAL A 104 17.31 -11.27 13.36
C VAL A 104 18.69 -11.76 12.95
N ALA A 105 18.88 -12.07 11.66
CA ALA A 105 20.18 -12.48 11.14
C ALA A 105 21.24 -11.38 11.33
N GLY A 106 20.89 -10.13 11.05
CA GLY A 106 21.77 -8.98 11.27
C GLY A 106 22.13 -8.78 12.75
N PHE A 107 21.17 -8.98 13.66
CA PHE A 107 21.40 -8.88 15.10
C PHE A 107 22.39 -9.95 15.61
N ILE A 108 22.21 -11.21 15.19
CA ILE A 108 23.12 -12.30 15.57
C ILE A 108 24.53 -12.06 15.00
N ALA A 109 24.64 -11.62 13.75
CA ALA A 109 25.93 -11.32 13.13
C ALA A 109 26.67 -10.14 13.77
N ALA A 110 25.95 -9.19 14.37
CA ALA A 110 26.53 -8.02 15.05
C ALA A 110 26.83 -8.28 16.55
N GLY A 111 26.24 -9.32 17.15
CA GLY A 111 26.32 -9.64 18.57
C GLY A 111 27.13 -10.91 18.90
N GLY A 112 27.86 -11.46 17.94
CA GLY A 112 28.87 -12.52 18.12
C GLY A 112 30.29 -12.01 17.88
#